data_AF-A0A135TIG9-F1
#
_entry.id   AF-A0A135TIG9-F1
#
_cell.length_a   1.000
_cell.length_b   1.000
_cell.length_c   1.000
_cell.angle_alpha   90.00
_cell.angle_beta   90.00
_cell.angle_gamma   90.00
#
_symmetry.space_group_name_H-M   'P 1'
#
loop_
_entity.id
_entity.type
_entity.pdbx_description
1 polymer ?
#
loop_
_entity_poly.entity_id
_entity_poly.type
_entity_poly.pdbx_seq_one_letter_code
_entity_poly.pdbx_strand_id
1 'polypeptide(L)'
;MSPGNSYFVMAAPGDRVYCFLFMELKTLYGRDIPRYTKADEESIIKQHWNDRILENMTLGDLYERRFATTLAPLQTYVFEKWHHNRAMTIGDSAHKSLMMRSWTGRSRDGPGRQWGNGAIESAAHLVNALLRNLDQTPGSLSEKQLESVFSEVHAKRFQGYWLQDAFTLRSTMGKLIARYFMPYLGSFGVVYRGVGFCAPATKLERLEVPHRPRAVLFEDELPAESLKSLDSLNKLLSVAFVCVPCAIAAGVMHLPKSLETLVEALCSSSRGDASMLPAIEFMTNTASLIALALADLNRVGNQLTSVTFIVIFTIFNNTLGPGGFAPISCLFAHWSCNSIVGRHVPLENAKRVLPITAAGHLLPAATALYRQDANSINVWRNASILCFMLARSLSVFGTQSGSQQLENEESKLQSTREKSRNMFAEADLPVLGLVYYSTLAISAAIHLTNIALFGIKYSLFGGENAALMALGLSKLDILIFTLCSLMLALGTAPWSLRHCGYTNTKQALTQAAAVVLGSAVVGPAVTLAGITAYREEIVAGLSQ
;
A
#
# COMPACT_ATOMS: atom_id res chain seq x y z
N MET A 1 -27.20 -8.79 -7.99
CA MET A 1 -26.53 -10.10 -8.12
C MET A 1 -27.33 -11.15 -7.38
N SER A 2 -27.95 -12.05 -8.15
CA SER A 2 -28.74 -13.16 -7.65
C SER A 2 -27.83 -14.25 -7.04
N PRO A 3 -28.32 -15.13 -6.16
CA PRO A 3 -27.50 -16.20 -5.59
C PRO A 3 -27.10 -17.22 -6.67
N GLY A 4 -25.81 -17.54 -6.78
CA GLY A 4 -25.31 -18.64 -7.63
C GLY A 4 -24.89 -18.26 -9.05
N ASN A 5 -24.90 -16.99 -9.43
CA ASN A 5 -24.41 -16.51 -10.72
C ASN A 5 -23.61 -15.20 -10.61
N SER A 6 -22.67 -14.99 -11.53
CA SER A 6 -21.90 -13.74 -11.63
C SER A 6 -21.65 -13.35 -13.09
N TYR A 7 -21.47 -12.05 -13.31
CA TYR A 7 -21.20 -11.48 -14.62
C TYR A 7 -19.79 -10.90 -14.66
N PHE A 8 -19.09 -11.13 -15.76
CA PHE A 8 -17.81 -10.49 -16.06
C PHE A 8 -17.89 -9.88 -17.45
N VAL A 9 -17.62 -8.57 -17.53
CA VAL A 9 -17.78 -7.78 -18.75
C VAL A 9 -16.49 -7.03 -19.01
N MET A 10 -15.95 -7.15 -20.22
CA MET A 10 -14.69 -6.53 -20.63
C MET A 10 -14.85 -5.86 -21.99
N ALA A 11 -14.30 -4.65 -22.15
CA ALA A 11 -14.23 -3.98 -23.44
C ALA A 11 -13.39 -4.79 -24.45
N ALA A 12 -13.82 -4.81 -25.70
CA ALA A 12 -13.15 -5.48 -26.81
C ALA A 12 -12.91 -4.49 -27.96
N PRO A 13 -11.89 -4.70 -28.81
CA PRO A 13 -11.59 -3.81 -29.92
C PRO A 13 -12.76 -3.63 -30.90
N GLY A 14 -12.93 -2.40 -31.40
CA GLY A 14 -13.96 -2.03 -32.38
C GLY A 14 -15.35 -1.89 -31.77
N ASP A 15 -15.47 -1.14 -30.67
CA ASP A 15 -16.72 -0.87 -29.94
C ASP A 15 -17.52 -2.11 -29.57
N ARG A 16 -16.80 -3.18 -29.19
CA ARG A 16 -17.36 -4.47 -28.79
C ARG A 16 -17.14 -4.72 -27.32
N VAL A 17 -17.86 -5.72 -26.80
CA VAL A 17 -17.77 -6.14 -25.41
C VAL A 17 -17.75 -7.67 -25.37
N TYR A 18 -16.85 -8.22 -24.54
CA TYR A 18 -16.92 -9.61 -24.12
C TYR A 18 -17.75 -9.69 -22.84
N CYS A 19 -18.81 -10.50 -22.85
CA CYS A 19 -19.67 -10.73 -21.69
C CYS A 19 -19.66 -12.22 -21.33
N PHE A 20 -19.38 -12.51 -20.07
CA PHE A 20 -19.36 -13.85 -19.51
C PHE A 20 -20.40 -13.94 -18.39
N LEU A 21 -21.30 -14.92 -18.51
CA LEU A 21 -22.20 -15.33 -17.44
C LEU A 21 -21.64 -16.61 -16.82
N PHE A 22 -21.28 -16.53 -15.54
CA PHE A 22 -20.87 -17.68 -14.75
C PHE A 22 -22.05 -18.16 -13.90
N MET A 23 -22.30 -19.45 -13.93
CA MET A 23 -23.34 -20.09 -13.13
C MET A 23 -22.73 -21.23 -12.32
N GLU A 24 -23.13 -21.30 -11.06
CA GLU A 24 -22.76 -22.42 -10.21
C GLU A 24 -23.48 -23.69 -10.67
N LEU A 25 -22.69 -24.74 -10.93
CA LEU A 25 -23.18 -26.07 -11.25
C LEU A 25 -22.66 -27.03 -10.19
N LYS A 26 -23.38 -28.14 -9.96
CA LYS A 26 -22.82 -29.26 -9.20
C LYS A 26 -21.58 -29.78 -9.92
N THR A 27 -20.56 -30.19 -9.17
CA THR A 27 -19.36 -30.79 -9.77
C THR A 27 -19.71 -32.13 -10.41
N LEU A 28 -19.48 -32.25 -11.72
CA LEU A 28 -19.73 -33.45 -12.51
C LEU A 28 -18.39 -34.04 -12.97
N TYR A 29 -18.33 -35.36 -13.16
CA TYR A 29 -17.10 -36.08 -13.50
C TYR A 29 -17.28 -36.94 -14.74
N GLY A 30 -16.23 -37.01 -15.58
CA GLY A 30 -16.17 -37.94 -16.70
C GLY A 30 -17.35 -37.78 -17.68
N ARG A 31 -18.10 -38.86 -17.87
CA ARG A 31 -19.22 -38.93 -18.83
C ARG A 31 -20.45 -38.12 -18.39
N ASP A 32 -20.51 -37.73 -17.12
CA ASP A 32 -21.62 -36.92 -16.58
C ASP A 32 -21.53 -35.46 -16.99
N ILE A 33 -20.41 -35.03 -17.60
CA ILE A 33 -20.23 -33.66 -18.06
C ILE A 33 -21.11 -33.43 -19.31
N PRO A 34 -22.12 -32.54 -19.25
CA PRO A 34 -23.06 -32.36 -20.35
C PRO A 34 -22.39 -31.69 -21.56
N ARG A 35 -22.84 -32.05 -22.76
CA ARG A 35 -22.58 -31.29 -23.97
C ARG A 35 -23.78 -30.40 -24.25
N TYR A 36 -23.63 -29.11 -23.98
CA TYR A 36 -24.71 -28.16 -24.18
C TYR A 36 -24.97 -27.93 -25.67
N THR A 37 -26.25 -27.83 -25.98
CA THR A 37 -26.77 -27.46 -27.30
C THR A 37 -27.10 -25.97 -27.34
N LYS A 38 -27.41 -25.46 -28.54
CA LYS A 38 -27.88 -24.07 -28.69
C LYS A 38 -29.23 -23.82 -28.02
N ALA A 39 -30.11 -24.84 -27.96
CA ALA A 39 -31.38 -24.73 -27.24
C ALA A 39 -31.17 -24.57 -25.72
N ASP A 40 -30.18 -25.25 -25.16
CA ASP A 40 -29.82 -25.10 -23.75
C ASP A 40 -29.32 -23.68 -23.46
N GLU A 41 -28.49 -23.12 -24.35
CA GLU A 41 -28.02 -21.74 -24.27
C GLU A 41 -29.20 -20.76 -24.27
N GLU A 42 -30.13 -20.87 -25.21
CA GLU A 42 -31.30 -20.00 -25.28
C GLU A 42 -32.19 -20.10 -24.04
N SER A 43 -32.35 -21.30 -23.48
CA SER A 43 -33.10 -21.52 -22.24
C SER A 43 -32.46 -20.78 -21.05
N ILE A 44 -31.14 -20.91 -20.90
CA ILE A 44 -30.38 -20.21 -19.85
C ILE A 44 -30.47 -18.70 -20.02
N ILE A 45 -30.30 -18.20 -21.25
CA ILE A 45 -30.35 -16.77 -21.53
C ILE A 45 -31.75 -16.21 -21.24
N LYS A 46 -32.82 -16.93 -21.57
CA LYS A 46 -34.20 -16.52 -21.22
C LYS A 46 -34.40 -16.40 -19.70
N GLN A 47 -33.81 -17.28 -18.90
CA GLN A 47 -33.89 -17.19 -17.43
C GLN A 47 -33.22 -15.93 -16.90
N HIS A 48 -32.15 -15.48 -17.57
CA HIS A 48 -31.36 -14.31 -17.18
C HIS A 48 -31.64 -13.07 -18.03
N TRP A 49 -32.70 -13.08 -18.84
CA TRP A 49 -32.94 -12.04 -19.85
C TRP A 49 -33.01 -10.63 -19.26
N ASN A 50 -33.70 -10.51 -18.12
CA ASN A 50 -33.93 -9.25 -17.42
C ASN A 50 -32.86 -8.95 -16.36
N ASP A 51 -31.78 -9.74 -16.28
CA ASP A 51 -30.69 -9.47 -15.34
C ASP A 51 -30.00 -8.17 -15.74
N ARG A 52 -29.96 -7.21 -14.81
CA ARG A 52 -29.30 -5.92 -15.02
C ARG A 52 -27.78 -6.09 -14.96
N ILE A 53 -27.13 -5.73 -16.06
CA ILE A 53 -25.67 -5.69 -16.19
C ILE A 53 -25.16 -4.28 -15.86
N LEU A 54 -25.85 -3.26 -16.35
CA LEU A 54 -25.67 -1.85 -15.99
C LEU A 54 -27.02 -1.27 -15.52
N GLU A 55 -27.03 -0.03 -15.01
CA GLU A 55 -28.26 0.63 -14.56
C GLU A 55 -29.33 0.72 -15.65
N ASN A 56 -28.90 0.88 -16.91
CA ASN A 56 -29.73 1.08 -18.10
C ASN A 56 -29.59 -0.03 -19.14
N MET A 57 -28.99 -1.19 -18.80
CA MET A 57 -28.75 -2.27 -19.76
C MET A 57 -28.90 -3.64 -19.11
N THR A 58 -29.64 -4.53 -19.76
CA THR A 58 -29.88 -5.91 -19.37
C THR A 58 -29.02 -6.89 -20.16
N LEU A 59 -28.97 -8.15 -19.71
CA LEU A 59 -28.35 -9.22 -20.49
C LEU A 59 -29.07 -9.45 -21.82
N GLY A 60 -30.41 -9.31 -21.85
CA GLY A 60 -31.21 -9.40 -23.07
C GLY A 60 -30.74 -8.41 -24.13
N ASP A 61 -30.53 -7.15 -23.75
CA ASP A 61 -30.05 -6.10 -24.65
C ASP A 61 -28.68 -6.44 -25.27
N LEU A 62 -27.77 -7.01 -24.47
CA LEU A 62 -26.47 -7.49 -24.96
C LEU A 62 -26.61 -8.69 -25.88
N TYR A 63 -27.50 -9.62 -25.55
CA TYR A 63 -27.70 -10.85 -26.30
C TYR A 63 -28.36 -10.59 -27.65
N GLU A 64 -29.27 -9.63 -27.75
CA GLU A 64 -29.86 -9.21 -29.04
C GLU A 64 -28.81 -8.67 -30.01
N ARG A 65 -27.79 -7.97 -29.48
CA ARG A 65 -26.70 -7.38 -30.27
C ARG A 65 -25.46 -8.27 -30.39
N ARG A 66 -25.60 -9.56 -30.07
CA ARG A 66 -24.46 -10.51 -30.06
C ARG A 66 -23.91 -10.77 -31.46
N PHE A 67 -22.60 -10.90 -31.56
CA PHE A 67 -21.93 -11.43 -32.75
C PHE A 67 -21.74 -12.95 -32.69
N ALA A 68 -21.33 -13.45 -31.51
CA ALA A 68 -21.07 -14.86 -31.28
C ALA A 68 -21.35 -15.20 -29.82
N THR A 69 -21.87 -16.39 -29.58
CA THR A 69 -22.09 -16.93 -28.24
C THR A 69 -21.76 -18.40 -28.18
N THR A 70 -21.31 -18.83 -27.01
CA THR A 70 -20.97 -20.21 -26.71
C THR A 70 -21.33 -20.49 -25.26
N LEU A 71 -22.05 -21.58 -25.05
CA LEU A 71 -22.23 -22.19 -23.74
C LEU A 71 -21.30 -23.40 -23.63
N ALA A 72 -20.47 -23.43 -22.58
CA ALA A 72 -19.54 -24.53 -22.36
C ALA A 72 -19.46 -24.90 -20.87
N PRO A 73 -19.39 -26.20 -20.52
CA PRO A 73 -19.04 -26.61 -19.17
C PRO A 73 -17.58 -26.27 -18.89
N LEU A 74 -17.33 -25.65 -17.74
CA LEU A 74 -15.98 -25.28 -17.32
C LEU A 74 -15.28 -26.46 -16.65
N GLN A 75 -14.41 -27.13 -17.41
CA GLN A 75 -13.60 -28.25 -16.93
C GLN A 75 -12.37 -27.75 -16.16
N THR A 76 -12.12 -28.34 -14.99
CA THR A 76 -10.98 -27.95 -14.12
C THR A 76 -10.20 -29.18 -13.70
N TYR A 77 -8.91 -29.20 -14.00
CA TYR A 77 -8.02 -30.24 -13.51
C TYR A 77 -6.58 -29.74 -13.52
N VAL A 78 -5.82 -30.12 -12.49
CA VAL A 78 -4.38 -29.86 -12.40
C VAL A 78 -3.72 -31.19 -12.10
N PHE A 79 -2.81 -31.62 -12.97
CA PHE A 79 -2.06 -32.85 -12.73
C PHE A 79 -1.05 -32.63 -11.60
N GLU A 80 -0.82 -33.65 -10.77
CA GLU A 80 0.22 -33.60 -9.72
C GLU A 80 1.64 -33.71 -10.30
N LYS A 81 1.77 -34.34 -11.47
CA LYS A 81 3.03 -34.52 -12.20
C LYS A 81 2.85 -34.09 -13.65
N TRP A 82 3.70 -33.18 -14.13
CA TRP A 82 3.56 -32.58 -15.47
C TRP A 82 4.50 -33.15 -16.51
N HIS A 83 5.44 -34.02 -16.11
CA HIS A 83 6.44 -34.58 -17.00
C HIS A 83 6.59 -36.09 -16.79
N HIS A 84 7.05 -36.78 -17.83
CA HIS A 84 7.44 -38.18 -17.81
C HIS A 84 8.60 -38.38 -18.77
N ASN A 85 9.73 -38.87 -18.26
CA ASN A 85 10.98 -39.06 -18.99
C ASN A 85 11.39 -37.76 -19.74
N ARG A 86 11.23 -37.74 -21.07
CA ARG A 86 11.60 -36.61 -21.94
C ARG A 86 10.42 -35.76 -22.41
N ALA A 87 9.20 -36.07 -21.96
CA ALA A 87 7.99 -35.35 -22.32
C ALA A 87 7.50 -34.50 -21.14
N MET A 88 7.10 -33.25 -21.42
CA MET A 88 6.46 -32.36 -20.45
C MET A 88 5.20 -31.75 -21.05
N THR A 89 4.18 -31.60 -20.21
CA THR A 89 2.94 -30.88 -20.48
C THR A 89 3.03 -29.48 -19.86
N ILE A 90 2.51 -28.47 -20.54
CA ILE A 90 2.48 -27.07 -20.08
C ILE A 90 1.14 -26.41 -20.43
N GLY A 91 0.76 -25.35 -19.71
CA GLY A 91 -0.50 -24.65 -19.94
C GLY A 91 -1.72 -25.51 -19.62
N ASP A 92 -2.78 -25.38 -20.42
CA ASP A 92 -4.05 -26.10 -20.23
C ASP A 92 -3.91 -27.64 -20.28
N SER A 93 -2.83 -28.15 -20.89
CA SER A 93 -2.53 -29.59 -20.91
C SER A 93 -2.05 -30.15 -19.56
N ALA A 94 -1.50 -29.30 -18.70
CA ALA A 94 -0.96 -29.65 -17.38
C ALA A 94 -1.85 -29.12 -16.23
N HIS A 95 -2.34 -27.89 -16.40
CA HIS A 95 -3.06 -27.16 -15.38
C HIS A 95 -4.20 -26.34 -16.01
N LYS A 96 -5.34 -26.99 -16.21
CA LYS A 96 -6.59 -26.29 -16.51
C LYS A 96 -7.16 -25.74 -15.21
N SER A 97 -6.43 -24.78 -14.64
CA SER A 97 -6.82 -24.05 -13.44
C SER A 97 -7.83 -22.99 -13.84
N LEU A 98 -9.06 -23.19 -13.39
CA LEU A 98 -10.12 -22.22 -13.59
C LEU A 98 -9.84 -20.97 -12.76
N MET A 99 -10.50 -19.88 -13.13
CA MET A 99 -10.77 -18.77 -12.22
C MET A 99 -11.62 -19.17 -10.98
N MET A 100 -11.96 -20.46 -10.74
CA MET A 100 -12.95 -20.86 -9.72
C MET A 100 -12.69 -22.12 -8.85
N ARG A 101 -11.58 -22.86 -8.97
CA ARG A 101 -11.31 -23.99 -8.03
C ARG A 101 -10.24 -23.65 -6.98
N SER A 102 -10.69 -23.57 -5.73
CA SER A 102 -9.88 -23.57 -4.51
C SER A 102 -10.06 -24.93 -3.82
N TRP A 103 -8.99 -25.70 -3.71
CA TRP A 103 -8.81 -26.84 -2.80
C TRP A 103 -7.30 -27.15 -2.85
N THR A 104 -6.47 -27.09 -1.81
CA THR A 104 -6.57 -27.49 -0.39
C THR A 104 -5.88 -26.46 0.52
N GLY A 105 -6.30 -26.38 1.79
CA GLY A 105 -5.78 -25.44 2.80
C GLY A 105 -4.34 -25.65 3.28
N ARG A 106 -3.35 -25.81 2.37
CA ARG A 106 -1.92 -25.84 2.69
C ARG A 106 -1.09 -25.10 1.64
N SER A 107 -1.14 -23.77 1.70
CA SER A 107 -0.04 -22.84 1.38
C SER A 107 -0.67 -21.48 1.11
N ARG A 108 -0.31 -20.51 1.96
CA ARG A 108 -0.97 -19.20 2.04
C ARG A 108 -0.30 -18.12 1.21
N ASP A 109 0.75 -18.44 0.47
CA ASP A 109 1.67 -17.43 -0.03
C ASP A 109 1.88 -17.61 -1.52
N GLY A 110 1.36 -16.70 -2.36
CA GLY A 110 1.71 -16.61 -3.78
C GLY A 110 0.53 -16.27 -4.70
N PRO A 111 0.71 -15.34 -5.68
CA PRO A 111 -0.27 -15.12 -6.72
C PRO A 111 -0.21 -16.28 -7.73
N GLY A 112 -1.31 -17.02 -7.92
CA GLY A 112 -1.43 -17.82 -9.14
C GLY A 112 -1.44 -16.89 -10.36
N ARG A 113 -1.46 -17.39 -11.59
CA ARG A 113 -1.56 -16.52 -12.78
C ARG A 113 -2.51 -17.08 -13.81
N GLN A 114 -3.20 -16.17 -14.49
CA GLN A 114 -4.30 -16.39 -15.42
C GLN A 114 -4.01 -17.47 -16.48
N TRP A 115 -5.02 -18.25 -16.86
CA TRP A 115 -5.06 -19.20 -17.98
C TRP A 115 -3.98 -19.02 -19.08
N GLY A 116 -4.28 -18.24 -20.13
CA GLY A 116 -3.39 -18.08 -21.29
C GLY A 116 -2.04 -17.45 -20.94
N ASN A 117 -2.03 -16.40 -20.11
CA ASN A 117 -0.79 -15.76 -19.68
C ASN A 117 0.11 -16.72 -18.88
N GLY A 118 -0.48 -17.61 -18.10
CA GLY A 118 0.20 -18.64 -17.35
C GLY A 118 0.77 -19.73 -18.24
N ALA A 119 0.10 -20.09 -19.34
CA ALA A 119 0.67 -20.99 -20.34
C ALA A 119 1.90 -20.37 -21.03
N ILE A 120 1.81 -19.09 -21.39
CA ILE A 120 2.93 -18.33 -21.98
C ILE A 120 4.11 -18.26 -21.00
N GLU A 121 3.84 -17.98 -19.73
CA GLU A 121 4.88 -17.92 -18.70
C GLU A 121 5.48 -19.31 -18.40
N SER A 122 4.69 -20.37 -18.39
CA SER A 122 5.21 -21.74 -18.29
C SER A 122 6.14 -22.08 -19.47
N ALA A 123 5.80 -21.63 -20.67
CA ALA A 123 6.69 -21.77 -21.81
C ALA A 123 7.99 -20.97 -21.62
N ALA A 124 7.91 -19.73 -21.12
CA ALA A 124 9.09 -18.91 -20.85
C ALA A 124 10.02 -19.53 -19.80
N HIS A 125 9.46 -20.03 -18.69
CA HIS A 125 10.23 -20.74 -17.66
C HIS A 125 10.93 -21.99 -18.21
N LEU A 126 10.20 -22.79 -19.00
CA LEU A 126 10.75 -24.00 -19.60
C LEU A 126 11.92 -23.68 -20.54
N VAL A 127 11.74 -22.69 -21.42
CA VAL A 127 12.79 -22.26 -22.36
C VAL A 127 14.01 -21.75 -21.61
N ASN A 128 13.84 -20.85 -20.62
CA ASN A 128 14.96 -20.33 -19.85
C ASN A 128 15.72 -21.45 -19.11
N ALA A 129 15.01 -22.38 -18.47
CA ALA A 129 15.62 -23.48 -17.74
C ALA A 129 16.37 -24.47 -18.66
N LEU A 130 15.81 -24.77 -19.84
CA LEU A 130 16.47 -25.60 -20.85
C LEU A 130 17.75 -24.95 -21.37
N LEU A 131 17.68 -23.66 -21.72
CA LEU A 131 18.81 -22.91 -22.28
C LEU A 131 19.98 -22.83 -21.29
N ARG A 132 19.71 -22.56 -20.00
CA ARG A 132 20.76 -22.57 -18.95
C ARG A 132 21.48 -23.91 -18.85
N ASN A 133 20.76 -25.03 -18.97
CA ASN A 133 21.35 -26.35 -18.89
C ASN A 133 22.13 -26.72 -20.17
N LEU A 134 21.64 -26.31 -21.34
CA LEU A 134 22.32 -26.52 -22.62
C LEU A 134 23.64 -25.75 -22.72
N ASP A 135 23.74 -24.57 -22.10
CA ASP A 135 25.00 -23.81 -22.05
C ASP A 135 26.06 -24.52 -21.20
N GLN A 136 25.64 -25.16 -20.10
CA GLN A 136 26.54 -25.88 -19.21
C GLN A 136 26.96 -27.24 -19.77
N THR A 137 26.10 -27.87 -20.57
CA THR A 137 26.37 -29.16 -21.22
C THR A 137 26.08 -29.07 -22.71
N PRO A 138 27.06 -28.60 -23.53
CA PRO A 138 26.90 -28.50 -24.97
C PRO A 138 26.71 -29.91 -25.57
N GLY A 139 25.46 -30.28 -25.84
CA GLY A 139 25.10 -31.62 -26.29
C GLY A 139 23.68 -32.03 -25.91
N SER A 140 23.44 -33.33 -25.74
CA SER A 140 22.14 -33.86 -25.31
C SER A 140 22.00 -33.82 -23.80
N LEU A 141 20.91 -33.21 -23.30
CA LEU A 141 20.56 -33.28 -21.88
C LEU A 141 20.23 -34.72 -21.47
N SER A 142 20.87 -35.17 -20.39
CA SER A 142 20.55 -36.43 -19.73
C SER A 142 19.15 -36.40 -19.12
N GLU A 143 18.57 -37.57 -18.87
CA GLU A 143 17.23 -37.68 -18.28
C GLU A 143 17.16 -37.06 -16.88
N LYS A 144 18.22 -37.19 -16.06
CA LYS A 144 18.30 -36.56 -14.74
C LYS A 144 18.32 -35.03 -14.82
N GLN A 145 19.02 -34.47 -15.80
CA GLN A 145 19.04 -33.02 -16.03
C GLN A 145 17.68 -32.51 -16.50
N LEU A 146 17.00 -33.25 -17.38
CA LEU A 146 15.63 -32.92 -17.82
C LEU A 146 14.63 -33.00 -16.66
N GLU A 147 14.73 -34.02 -15.80
CA GLU A 147 13.88 -34.14 -14.62
C GLU A 147 14.09 -32.98 -13.64
N SER A 148 15.32 -32.52 -13.46
CA SER A 148 15.64 -31.32 -12.69
C SER A 148 15.01 -30.06 -13.29
N VAL A 149 15.16 -29.86 -14.61
CA VAL A 149 14.55 -28.73 -15.35
C VAL A 149 13.02 -28.74 -15.20
N PHE A 150 12.39 -29.88 -15.43
CA PHE A 150 10.93 -29.99 -15.34
C PHE A 150 10.43 -29.80 -13.90
N SER A 151 11.20 -30.24 -12.90
CA SER A 151 10.89 -30.01 -11.49
C SER A 151 10.98 -28.53 -11.11
N GLU A 152 11.96 -27.78 -11.64
CA GLU A 152 12.07 -26.32 -11.45
C GLU A 152 10.81 -25.60 -11.96
N VAL A 153 10.37 -25.95 -13.18
CA VAL A 153 9.18 -25.35 -13.82
C VAL A 153 7.92 -25.68 -13.03
N HIS A 154 7.80 -26.92 -12.50
CA HIS A 154 6.67 -27.33 -11.68
C HIS A 154 6.63 -26.59 -10.32
N ALA A 155 7.77 -26.48 -9.63
CA ALA A 155 7.87 -25.85 -8.32
C ALA A 155 7.51 -24.36 -8.34
N LYS A 156 7.85 -23.64 -9.41
CA LYS A 156 7.53 -22.21 -9.56
C LYS A 156 6.03 -21.91 -9.75
N ARG A 157 5.17 -22.95 -9.91
CA ARG A 157 3.80 -22.76 -10.41
C ARG A 157 2.69 -23.09 -9.42
N PHE A 158 2.98 -23.66 -8.26
CA PHE A 158 1.96 -24.09 -7.30
C PHE A 158 1.81 -23.13 -6.12
N GLN A 159 0.80 -22.23 -6.15
CA GLN A 159 0.21 -21.58 -4.96
C GLN A 159 -1.06 -20.76 -5.28
N GLY A 160 -2.03 -20.79 -4.35
CA GLY A 160 -3.47 -20.56 -4.56
C GLY A 160 -4.02 -19.13 -4.47
N TYR A 161 -5.32 -18.98 -4.74
CA TYR A 161 -6.00 -17.70 -4.98
C TYR A 161 -7.24 -17.47 -4.10
N TRP A 162 -7.39 -16.25 -3.58
CA TRP A 162 -8.59 -15.76 -2.86
C TRP A 162 -9.47 -14.81 -3.72
N LEU A 163 -8.90 -14.15 -4.74
CA LEU A 163 -9.64 -13.21 -5.61
C LEU A 163 -10.66 -13.94 -6.51
N GLN A 164 -10.30 -15.16 -6.88
CA GLN A 164 -11.11 -16.25 -7.41
C GLN A 164 -12.44 -16.43 -6.65
N ASP A 165 -12.39 -16.52 -5.32
CA ASP A 165 -13.57 -16.71 -4.47
C ASP A 165 -14.46 -15.45 -4.44
N ALA A 166 -13.87 -14.27 -4.59
CA ALA A 166 -14.61 -13.00 -4.66
C ALA A 166 -15.36 -12.85 -6.00
N PHE A 167 -14.74 -13.16 -7.14
CA PHE A 167 -15.39 -13.08 -8.46
C PHE A 167 -16.50 -14.12 -8.66
N THR A 168 -16.36 -15.26 -7.99
CA THR A 168 -17.32 -16.38 -8.11
C THR A 168 -18.42 -16.32 -7.06
N LEU A 169 -18.31 -15.42 -6.07
CA LEU A 169 -19.28 -15.26 -4.98
C LEU A 169 -19.58 -16.58 -4.25
N ARG A 170 -18.67 -17.56 -4.30
CA ARG A 170 -18.95 -18.92 -3.83
C ARG A 170 -18.86 -19.01 -2.31
N SER A 171 -17.83 -18.42 -1.72
CA SER A 171 -17.65 -18.39 -0.28
C SER A 171 -18.39 -17.20 0.35
N THR A 172 -18.82 -17.34 1.61
CA THR A 172 -19.42 -16.24 2.38
C THR A 172 -18.50 -15.03 2.43
N MET A 173 -17.19 -15.26 2.58
CA MET A 173 -16.17 -14.21 2.54
C MET A 173 -16.06 -13.55 1.15
N GLY A 174 -16.08 -14.34 0.07
CA GLY A 174 -16.07 -13.82 -1.30
C GLY A 174 -17.29 -12.93 -1.59
N LYS A 175 -18.47 -13.34 -1.12
CA LYS A 175 -19.71 -12.52 -1.20
C LYS A 175 -19.55 -11.20 -0.44
N LEU A 176 -18.99 -11.24 0.78
CA LEU A 176 -18.78 -10.04 1.59
C LEU A 176 -17.79 -9.08 0.89
N ILE A 177 -16.67 -9.61 0.38
CA ILE A 177 -15.65 -8.82 -0.33
C ILE A 177 -16.24 -8.18 -1.58
N ALA A 178 -16.89 -8.95 -2.45
CA ALA A 178 -17.40 -8.43 -3.72
C ALA A 178 -18.56 -7.44 -3.53
N ARG A 179 -19.45 -7.68 -2.55
CA ARG A 179 -20.62 -6.80 -2.32
C ARG A 179 -20.28 -5.54 -1.55
N TYR A 180 -19.42 -5.64 -0.54
CA TYR A 180 -19.19 -4.53 0.39
C TYR A 180 -17.81 -3.93 0.27
N PHE A 181 -16.75 -4.68 -0.04
CA PHE A 181 -15.38 -4.12 -0.07
C PHE A 181 -14.95 -3.62 -1.46
N MET A 182 -15.24 -4.38 -2.52
CA MET A 182 -14.85 -4.03 -3.89
C MET A 182 -15.38 -2.65 -4.35
N PRO A 183 -16.64 -2.26 -4.07
CA PRO A 183 -17.13 -0.93 -4.43
C PRO A 183 -16.32 0.21 -3.81
N TYR A 184 -15.85 0.06 -2.57
CA TYR A 184 -15.02 1.09 -1.92
C TYR A 184 -13.56 1.11 -2.42
N LEU A 185 -13.03 -0.02 -2.88
CA LEU A 185 -11.68 -0.09 -3.44
C LEU A 185 -11.58 0.51 -4.85
N GLY A 186 -12.70 0.63 -5.55
CA GLY A 186 -12.79 1.24 -6.87
C GLY A 186 -11.84 0.62 -7.90
N SER A 187 -11.44 1.44 -8.89
CA SER A 187 -10.49 1.05 -9.94
C SER A 187 -9.10 0.72 -9.38
N PHE A 188 -8.67 1.38 -8.30
CA PHE A 188 -7.39 1.12 -7.65
C PHE A 188 -7.27 -0.32 -7.18
N GLY A 189 -8.30 -0.88 -6.55
CA GLY A 189 -8.28 -2.27 -6.08
C GLY A 189 -8.00 -3.26 -7.21
N VAL A 190 -8.57 -3.02 -8.39
CA VAL A 190 -8.35 -3.85 -9.58
C VAL A 190 -6.93 -3.70 -10.10
N VAL A 191 -6.42 -2.48 -10.24
CA VAL A 191 -5.06 -2.21 -10.74
C VAL A 191 -4.00 -2.73 -9.77
N TYR A 192 -4.15 -2.46 -8.48
CA TYR A 192 -3.25 -2.92 -7.42
C TYR A 192 -3.12 -4.45 -7.42
N ARG A 193 -4.24 -5.17 -7.56
CA ARG A 193 -4.22 -6.63 -7.69
C ARG A 193 -3.65 -7.08 -9.04
N GLY A 194 -3.97 -6.36 -10.12
CA GLY A 194 -3.39 -6.50 -11.45
C GLY A 194 -1.86 -6.59 -11.40
N VAL A 195 -1.26 -5.57 -10.81
CA VAL A 195 0.19 -5.48 -10.63
C VAL A 195 0.73 -6.65 -9.82
N GLY A 196 0.05 -7.07 -8.75
CA GLY A 196 0.52 -8.18 -7.92
C GLY A 196 0.74 -9.51 -8.65
N PHE A 197 0.03 -9.78 -9.75
CA PHE A 197 0.26 -10.97 -10.57
C PHE A 197 0.95 -10.69 -11.91
N CYS A 198 1.02 -9.44 -12.36
CA CYS A 198 1.74 -9.05 -13.58
C CYS A 198 3.21 -8.75 -13.30
N ALA A 199 3.53 -7.99 -12.25
CA ALA A 199 4.89 -7.56 -11.93
C ALA A 199 5.91 -8.70 -11.77
N PRO A 200 5.59 -9.87 -11.17
CA PRO A 200 6.58 -10.94 -11.07
C PRO A 200 6.75 -11.74 -12.38
N ALA A 201 6.11 -11.35 -13.49
CA ALA A 201 6.07 -12.16 -14.71
C ALA A 201 7.44 -12.46 -15.31
N THR A 202 7.60 -13.69 -15.80
CA THR A 202 8.87 -14.13 -16.35
C THR A 202 9.02 -13.73 -17.81
N LYS A 203 10.13 -13.07 -18.12
CA LYS A 203 10.57 -12.82 -19.51
C LYS A 203 11.40 -13.99 -20.04
N LEU A 204 11.49 -14.08 -21.37
CA LEU A 204 12.48 -14.93 -22.03
C LEU A 204 13.86 -14.28 -21.90
N GLU A 205 14.81 -14.93 -21.21
CA GLU A 205 16.12 -14.36 -20.86
C GLU A 205 16.97 -14.00 -22.09
N ARG A 206 16.79 -14.73 -23.21
CA ARG A 206 17.55 -14.51 -24.46
C ARG A 206 16.81 -13.71 -25.52
N LEU A 207 15.61 -13.20 -25.21
CA LEU A 207 14.86 -12.37 -26.13
C LEU A 207 14.92 -10.93 -25.65
N GLU A 208 15.36 -10.03 -26.52
CA GLU A 208 15.32 -8.60 -26.21
C GLU A 208 13.88 -8.15 -26.01
N VAL A 209 13.62 -7.51 -24.87
CA VAL A 209 12.31 -6.93 -24.56
C VAL A 209 12.33 -5.48 -25.07
N PRO A 210 11.48 -5.11 -26.04
CA PRO A 210 11.43 -3.74 -26.52
C PRO A 210 11.00 -2.82 -25.37
N HIS A 211 11.71 -1.70 -25.22
CA HIS A 211 11.33 -0.68 -24.24
C HIS A 211 9.95 -0.12 -24.58
N ARG A 212 9.06 -0.10 -23.59
CA ARG A 212 7.72 0.48 -23.68
C ARG A 212 7.48 1.31 -22.43
N PRO A 213 6.94 2.54 -22.55
CA PRO A 213 6.55 3.33 -21.40
C PRO A 213 5.59 2.52 -20.53
N ARG A 214 5.90 2.40 -19.25
CA ARG A 214 5.16 1.64 -18.24
C ARG A 214 5.15 2.38 -16.92
N ALA A 215 3.96 2.50 -16.36
CA ALA A 215 3.76 3.08 -15.03
C ALA A 215 4.34 2.21 -13.90
N VAL A 216 4.50 0.91 -14.12
CA VAL A 216 4.97 -0.04 -13.11
C VAL A 216 5.97 -0.99 -13.75
N LEU A 217 7.14 -1.12 -13.11
CA LEU A 217 8.20 -2.02 -13.53
C LEU A 217 7.89 -3.48 -13.18
N PHE A 218 8.44 -4.40 -13.97
CA PHE A 218 8.51 -5.80 -13.59
C PHE A 218 9.54 -6.00 -12.47
N GLU A 219 9.40 -7.08 -11.69
CA GLU A 219 10.27 -7.33 -10.53
C GLU A 219 11.74 -7.56 -10.93
N ASP A 220 11.99 -8.07 -12.12
CA ASP A 220 13.33 -8.26 -12.70
C ASP A 220 13.93 -6.99 -13.30
N GLU A 221 13.14 -5.90 -13.38
CA GLU A 221 13.59 -4.56 -13.79
C GLU A 221 13.89 -3.65 -12.60
N LEU A 222 13.60 -4.12 -11.37
CA LEU A 222 13.86 -3.36 -10.16
C LEU A 222 15.37 -3.28 -9.84
N PRO A 223 15.84 -2.19 -9.21
CA PRO A 223 17.24 -2.05 -8.81
C PRO A 223 17.79 -3.16 -7.90
N ALA A 224 16.92 -3.84 -7.16
CA ALA A 224 17.25 -5.02 -6.37
C ALA A 224 16.03 -5.94 -6.17
N GLU A 225 16.28 -7.20 -5.84
CA GLU A 225 15.21 -8.12 -5.45
C GLU A 225 14.51 -7.66 -4.17
N SER A 226 13.18 -7.69 -4.20
CA SER A 226 12.33 -7.35 -3.04
C SER A 226 12.50 -8.36 -1.89
N LEU A 227 12.42 -7.88 -0.65
CA LEU A 227 12.62 -8.68 0.56
C LEU A 227 11.30 -9.26 1.12
N LYS A 228 10.43 -9.77 0.23
CA LYS A 228 9.08 -10.27 0.60
C LYS A 228 9.08 -11.37 1.67
N SER A 229 10.16 -12.15 1.77
CA SER A 229 10.31 -13.18 2.81
C SER A 229 10.35 -12.60 4.23
N LEU A 230 10.68 -11.31 4.37
CA LEU A 230 10.76 -10.63 5.66
C LEU A 230 9.47 -9.90 6.04
N ASP A 231 8.40 -9.96 5.24
CA ASP A 231 7.13 -9.25 5.49
C ASP A 231 6.57 -9.48 6.91
N SER A 232 6.53 -10.75 7.35
CA SER A 232 6.00 -11.12 8.66
C SER A 232 6.88 -10.61 9.80
N LEU A 233 8.20 -10.70 9.63
CA LEU A 233 9.17 -10.19 10.60
C LEU A 233 9.10 -8.65 10.67
N ASN A 234 9.02 -7.98 9.52
CA ASN A 234 8.87 -6.54 9.42
C ASN A 234 7.61 -6.05 10.17
N LYS A 235 6.47 -6.72 9.98
CA LYS A 235 5.23 -6.40 10.70
C LYS A 235 5.39 -6.59 12.21
N LEU A 236 5.98 -7.72 12.64
CA LEU A 236 6.22 -7.99 14.05
C LEU A 236 7.14 -6.95 14.70
N LEU A 237 8.26 -6.62 14.05
CA LEU A 237 9.20 -5.61 14.50
C LEU A 237 8.51 -4.23 14.58
N SER A 238 7.75 -3.85 13.56
CA SER A 238 7.00 -2.59 13.54
C SER A 238 6.01 -2.47 14.71
N VAL A 239 5.30 -3.55 15.07
CA VAL A 239 4.42 -3.58 16.24
C VAL A 239 5.23 -3.44 17.53
N ALA A 240 6.31 -4.20 17.68
CA ALA A 240 7.17 -4.13 18.86
C ALA A 240 7.74 -2.71 19.05
N PHE A 241 8.17 -2.05 17.97
CA PHE A 241 8.67 -0.67 17.97
C PHE A 241 7.64 0.38 18.39
N VAL A 242 6.35 0.03 18.42
CA VAL A 242 5.27 0.94 18.83
C VAL A 242 4.80 0.59 20.23
N CYS A 243 4.57 -0.69 20.49
CA CYS A 243 4.08 -1.16 21.78
C CYS A 243 5.08 -0.90 22.91
N VAL A 244 6.39 -1.03 22.68
CA VAL A 244 7.41 -0.83 23.72
C VAL A 244 7.49 0.64 24.16
N PRO A 245 7.69 1.64 23.27
CA PRO A 245 7.66 3.05 23.68
C PRO A 245 6.31 3.47 24.28
N CYS A 246 5.18 2.98 23.74
CA CYS A 246 3.87 3.25 24.33
C CYS A 246 3.72 2.68 25.74
N ALA A 247 4.21 1.46 26.00
CA ALA A 247 4.16 0.85 27.34
C ALA A 247 5.07 1.60 28.34
N ILE A 248 6.20 2.12 27.88
CA ILE A 248 7.09 2.97 28.66
C ILE A 248 6.42 4.31 28.97
N ALA A 249 5.85 4.99 27.96
CA ALA A 249 5.13 6.25 28.14
C ALA A 249 3.92 6.09 29.08
N ALA A 250 3.23 4.95 29.02
CA ALA A 250 2.11 4.61 29.90
C ALA A 250 2.53 4.29 31.34
N GLY A 251 3.83 4.16 31.64
CA GLY A 251 4.33 3.70 32.94
C GLY A 251 4.06 2.22 33.23
N VAL A 252 3.66 1.43 32.23
CA VAL A 252 3.42 -0.03 32.35
C VAL A 252 4.74 -0.79 32.33
N MET A 253 5.74 -0.28 31.62
CA MET A 253 7.07 -0.86 31.52
C MET A 253 8.11 0.16 32.02
N HIS A 254 8.93 -0.26 32.97
CA HIS A 254 10.02 0.58 33.49
C HIS A 254 11.31 0.35 32.69
N LEU A 255 12.07 1.43 32.47
CA LEU A 255 13.41 1.31 31.91
C LEU A 255 14.33 0.60 32.92
N PRO A 256 15.31 -0.19 32.45
CA PRO A 256 16.37 -0.65 33.34
C PRO A 256 17.14 0.57 33.87
N LYS A 257 17.53 0.53 35.15
CA LYS A 257 18.19 1.66 35.85
C LYS A 257 19.38 2.26 35.08
N SER A 258 20.17 1.43 34.40
CA SER A 258 21.28 1.88 33.56
C SER A 258 20.84 2.81 32.41
N LEU A 259 19.67 2.55 31.83
CA LEU A 259 19.09 3.35 30.76
C LEU A 259 18.45 4.62 31.33
N GLU A 260 17.85 4.57 32.52
CA GLU A 260 17.34 5.76 33.22
C GLU A 260 18.48 6.75 33.51
N THR A 261 19.60 6.28 34.07
CA THR A 261 20.78 7.13 34.32
C THR A 261 21.35 7.73 33.03
N LEU A 262 21.33 6.97 31.92
CA LEU A 262 21.74 7.47 30.61
C LEU A 262 20.79 8.57 30.10
N VAL A 263 19.47 8.37 30.24
CA VAL A 263 18.45 9.35 29.85
C VAL A 263 18.60 10.63 30.67
N GLU A 264 18.80 10.51 31.98
CA GLU A 264 19.08 11.66 32.85
C GLU A 264 20.34 12.40 32.41
N ALA A 265 21.42 11.68 32.12
CA ALA A 265 22.67 12.30 31.64
C ALA A 265 22.48 13.02 30.29
N LEU A 266 21.69 12.46 29.38
CA LEU A 266 21.40 13.05 28.07
C LEU A 266 20.47 14.27 28.17
N CYS A 267 19.48 14.25 29.07
CA CYS A 267 18.48 15.31 29.26
C CYS A 267 18.88 16.35 30.33
N SER A 268 20.03 16.18 30.99
CA SER A 268 20.52 17.10 32.02
C SER A 268 21.00 18.40 31.38
N SER A 269 20.14 19.42 31.36
CA SER A 269 20.50 20.77 30.94
C SER A 269 19.54 21.76 31.58
N SER A 270 20.10 22.75 32.29
CA SER A 270 19.39 23.80 33.01
C SER A 270 19.35 25.14 32.24
N ARG A 271 19.90 25.19 31.02
CA ARG A 271 20.07 26.45 30.27
C ARG A 271 18.79 27.02 29.65
N GLY A 272 17.69 26.25 29.64
CA GLY A 272 16.50 26.56 28.84
C GLY A 272 15.21 26.84 29.63
N ASP A 273 15.24 26.92 30.97
CA ASP A 273 14.04 26.82 31.80
C ASP A 273 12.91 27.81 31.47
N ALA A 274 13.21 29.03 31.01
CA ALA A 274 12.22 30.08 30.76
C ALA A 274 11.86 30.32 29.27
N SER A 275 12.50 29.63 28.32
CA SER A 275 12.27 29.87 26.89
C SER A 275 11.06 29.11 26.35
N MET A 276 10.24 29.77 25.53
CA MET A 276 9.16 29.11 24.76
C MET A 276 9.66 28.38 23.52
N LEU A 277 10.90 28.62 23.08
CA LEU A 277 11.43 28.09 21.82
C LEU A 277 11.45 26.55 21.73
N PRO A 278 11.76 25.79 22.80
CA PRO A 278 11.67 24.33 22.78
C PRO A 278 10.24 23.82 22.63
N ALA A 279 9.26 24.51 23.23
CA ALA A 279 7.85 24.18 23.05
C ALA A 279 7.38 24.49 21.62
N ILE A 280 7.83 25.61 21.04
CA ILE A 280 7.58 25.96 19.63
C ILE A 280 8.18 24.89 18.70
N GLU A 281 9.40 24.44 18.95
CA GLU A 281 10.03 23.36 18.18
C GLU A 281 9.22 22.08 18.25
N PHE A 282 8.84 21.63 19.45
CA PHE A 282 8.07 20.41 19.63
C PHE A 282 6.74 20.46 18.85
N MET A 283 6.00 21.55 18.95
CA MET A 283 4.70 21.64 18.26
C MET A 283 4.85 21.78 16.75
N THR A 284 5.90 22.46 16.28
CA THR A 284 6.19 22.56 14.86
C THR A 284 6.62 21.21 14.29
N ASN A 285 7.49 20.47 14.98
CA ASN A 285 7.87 19.12 14.60
C ASN A 285 6.68 18.16 14.63
N THR A 286 5.74 18.34 15.57
CA THR A 286 4.47 17.59 15.58
C THR A 286 3.61 17.96 14.37
N ALA A 287 3.54 19.24 13.99
CA ALA A 287 2.84 19.69 12.79
C ALA A 287 3.44 19.08 11.51
N SER A 288 4.77 19.00 11.44
CA SER A 288 5.52 18.34 10.38
C SER A 288 5.09 16.87 10.24
N LEU A 289 5.06 16.13 11.34
CA LEU A 289 4.60 14.74 11.33
C LEU A 289 3.14 14.60 10.92
N ILE A 290 2.25 15.48 11.41
CA ILE A 290 0.83 15.49 11.03
C ILE A 290 0.68 15.72 9.53
N ALA A 291 1.43 16.67 8.95
CA ALA A 291 1.37 16.95 7.52
C ALA A 291 1.81 15.73 6.68
N LEU A 292 2.91 15.08 7.06
CA LEU A 292 3.39 13.85 6.40
C LEU A 292 2.38 12.70 6.57
N ALA A 293 1.85 12.50 7.77
CA ALA A 293 0.84 11.48 8.04
C ALA A 293 -0.44 11.73 7.24
N LEU A 294 -0.89 12.99 7.13
CA LEU A 294 -2.04 13.37 6.30
C LEU A 294 -1.80 13.08 4.82
N ALA A 295 -0.61 13.35 4.30
CA ALA A 295 -0.26 12.98 2.93
C ALA A 295 -0.33 11.45 2.74
N ASP A 296 0.30 10.69 3.62
CA ASP A 296 0.33 9.22 3.54
C ASP A 296 -1.08 8.59 3.76
N LEU A 297 -1.92 9.13 4.64
CA LEU A 297 -3.30 8.66 4.88
C LEU A 297 -4.22 8.94 3.68
N ASN A 298 -3.94 9.97 2.91
CA ASN A 298 -4.73 10.30 1.72
C ASN A 298 -4.24 9.59 0.46
N ARG A 299 -3.18 8.76 0.55
CA ARG A 299 -2.75 7.90 -0.56
C ARG A 299 -3.85 6.93 -0.96
N VAL A 300 -3.99 6.71 -2.26
CA VAL A 300 -4.98 5.75 -2.79
C VAL A 300 -4.72 4.34 -2.27
N GLY A 301 -3.46 3.96 -2.06
CA GLY A 301 -3.09 2.66 -1.47
C GLY A 301 -3.47 2.47 -0.01
N ASN A 302 -3.76 3.54 0.71
CA ASN A 302 -3.97 3.50 2.16
C ASN A 302 -5.42 3.72 2.59
N GLN A 303 -6.40 3.78 1.68
CA GLN A 303 -7.77 4.20 2.06
C GLN A 303 -8.41 3.37 3.19
N LEU A 304 -8.28 2.04 3.16
CA LEU A 304 -8.81 1.18 4.22
C LEU A 304 -7.97 1.28 5.51
N THR A 305 -6.65 1.19 5.35
CA THR A 305 -5.67 1.30 6.42
C THR A 305 -5.86 2.60 7.20
N SER A 306 -6.11 3.70 6.51
CA SER A 306 -6.26 5.05 7.09
C SER A 306 -7.42 5.16 8.07
N VAL A 307 -8.57 4.53 7.79
CA VAL A 307 -9.71 4.54 8.72
C VAL A 307 -9.38 3.77 9.99
N THR A 308 -8.77 2.58 9.86
CA THR A 308 -8.33 1.79 11.02
C THR A 308 -7.31 2.57 11.86
N PHE A 309 -6.38 3.27 11.20
CA PHE A 309 -5.38 4.07 11.89
C PHE A 309 -5.95 5.30 12.58
N ILE A 310 -6.97 5.98 12.04
CA ILE A 310 -7.65 7.10 12.73
C ILE A 310 -8.29 6.62 14.04
N VAL A 311 -8.89 5.42 14.05
CA VAL A 311 -9.49 4.84 15.26
C VAL A 311 -8.43 4.46 16.29
N ILE A 312 -7.38 3.74 15.87
CA ILE A 312 -6.25 3.40 16.74
C ILE A 312 -5.63 4.68 17.31
N PHE A 313 -5.42 5.66 16.45
CA PHE A 313 -4.87 6.96 16.81
C PHE A 313 -5.71 7.66 17.87
N THR A 314 -7.04 7.69 17.70
CA THR A 314 -7.97 8.29 18.65
C THR A 314 -7.90 7.61 20.02
N ILE A 315 -7.84 6.28 20.05
CA ILE A 315 -7.78 5.51 21.30
C ILE A 315 -6.47 5.82 22.05
N PHE A 316 -5.33 5.73 21.35
CA PHE A 316 -4.02 5.91 21.99
C PHE A 316 -3.73 7.38 22.35
N ASN A 317 -4.17 8.36 21.55
CA ASN A 317 -3.97 9.77 21.87
C ASN A 317 -4.77 10.19 23.12
N ASN A 318 -5.97 9.63 23.31
CA ASN A 318 -6.76 9.86 24.52
C ASN A 318 -6.17 9.19 25.77
N THR A 319 -5.44 8.08 25.63
CA THR A 319 -4.86 7.35 26.77
C THR A 319 -3.44 7.80 27.12
N LEU A 320 -2.59 8.10 26.13
CA LEU A 320 -1.18 8.43 26.31
C LEU A 320 -0.86 9.92 26.09
N GLY A 321 -1.83 10.72 25.62
CA GLY A 321 -1.61 12.11 25.27
C GLY A 321 -0.74 12.30 24.02
N PRO A 322 -0.25 13.54 23.78
CA PRO A 322 0.52 13.89 22.58
C PRO A 322 1.85 13.12 22.44
N GLY A 323 2.43 12.62 23.53
CA GLY A 323 3.61 11.74 23.49
C GLY A 323 3.36 10.39 22.80
N GLY A 324 2.11 9.92 22.78
CA GLY A 324 1.69 8.70 22.08
C GLY A 324 1.56 8.87 20.55
N PHE A 325 1.55 10.11 20.04
CA PHE A 325 1.37 10.39 18.61
C PHE A 325 2.51 9.83 17.76
N ALA A 326 3.76 10.08 18.17
CA ALA A 326 4.94 9.73 17.39
C ALA A 326 5.11 8.21 17.23
N PRO A 327 4.97 7.38 18.29
CA PRO A 327 4.98 5.92 18.14
C PRO A 327 3.96 5.40 17.12
N ILE A 328 2.70 5.85 17.16
CA ILE A 328 1.66 5.37 16.25
C ILE A 328 1.95 5.78 14.80
N SER A 329 2.48 6.99 14.61
CA SER A 329 2.88 7.49 13.29
C SER A 329 3.99 6.62 12.68
N CYS A 330 4.90 6.07 13.50
CA CYS A 330 5.87 5.08 13.06
C CYS A 330 5.23 3.78 12.56
N LEU A 331 4.21 3.27 13.26
CA LEU A 331 3.48 2.07 12.81
C LEU A 331 2.88 2.29 11.43
N PHE A 332 2.27 3.46 11.24
CA PHE A 332 1.59 3.81 10.01
C PHE A 332 2.54 3.87 8.82
N ALA A 333 3.68 4.55 8.93
CA ALA A 333 4.59 4.66 7.80
C ALA A 333 5.22 3.32 7.38
N HIS A 334 5.53 2.43 8.34
CA HIS A 334 6.02 1.09 8.04
C HIS A 334 4.95 0.21 7.38
N TRP A 335 3.67 0.46 7.67
CA TRP A 335 2.54 -0.31 7.13
C TRP A 335 1.86 0.38 5.95
N SER A 336 2.29 1.59 5.61
CA SER A 336 1.79 2.35 4.48
C SER A 336 2.11 1.64 3.16
N CYS A 337 1.20 1.73 2.21
CA CYS A 337 1.40 1.20 0.88
C CYS A 337 2.51 1.98 0.18
N ASN A 338 3.65 1.34 0.02
CA ASN A 338 4.80 1.88 -0.71
C ASN A 338 4.85 1.43 -2.17
N SER A 339 3.81 0.76 -2.67
CA SER A 339 3.76 0.39 -4.09
C SER A 339 3.60 1.63 -4.98
N ILE A 340 4.17 1.57 -6.19
CA ILE A 340 4.04 2.64 -7.20
C ILE A 340 2.57 3.01 -7.45
N VAL A 341 1.71 2.01 -7.61
CA VAL A 341 0.26 2.22 -7.82
C VAL A 341 -0.42 2.82 -6.58
N GLY A 342 0.05 2.49 -5.38
CA GLY A 342 -0.52 2.99 -4.14
C GLY A 342 -0.07 4.39 -3.75
N ARG A 343 1.01 4.91 -4.35
CA ARG A 343 1.69 6.15 -3.98
C ARG A 343 0.82 7.39 -4.13
N HIS A 344 0.06 7.48 -5.21
CA HIS A 344 -0.63 8.71 -5.60
C HIS A 344 -1.56 9.24 -4.49
N VAL A 345 -1.49 10.55 -4.25
CA VAL A 345 -2.44 11.29 -3.42
C VAL A 345 -3.35 12.10 -4.34
N PRO A 346 -4.70 11.94 -4.27
CA PRO A 346 -5.60 12.76 -5.07
C PRO A 346 -5.32 14.25 -4.88
N LEU A 347 -5.22 15.00 -5.98
CA LEU A 347 -4.76 16.40 -5.99
C LEU A 347 -5.54 17.30 -5.01
N GLU A 348 -6.85 17.10 -4.90
CA GLU A 348 -7.69 17.83 -3.94
C GLU A 348 -7.27 17.59 -2.49
N ASN A 349 -6.92 16.34 -2.15
CA ASN A 349 -6.48 15.98 -0.81
C ASN A 349 -5.06 16.50 -0.55
N ALA A 350 -4.17 16.41 -1.53
CA ALA A 350 -2.80 16.96 -1.43
C ALA A 350 -2.82 18.47 -1.13
N LYS A 351 -3.67 19.24 -1.84
CA LYS A 351 -3.84 20.70 -1.62
C LYS A 351 -4.39 21.05 -0.24
N ARG A 352 -5.10 20.13 0.41
CA ARG A 352 -5.71 20.33 1.74
C ARG A 352 -4.75 20.04 2.90
N VAL A 353 -3.62 19.37 2.66
CA VAL A 353 -2.68 18.98 3.73
C VAL A 353 -2.19 20.19 4.53
N LEU A 354 -1.61 21.21 3.88
CA LEU A 354 -1.09 22.40 4.57
C LEU A 354 -2.20 23.20 5.28
N PRO A 355 -3.34 23.55 4.65
CA PRO A 355 -4.43 24.24 5.32
C PRO A 355 -4.96 23.49 6.55
N ILE A 356 -5.11 22.16 6.45
CA ILE A 356 -5.59 21.34 7.57
C ILE A 356 -4.57 21.33 8.71
N THR A 357 -3.28 21.14 8.42
CA THR A 357 -2.24 21.17 9.46
C THR A 357 -2.16 22.55 10.14
N ALA A 358 -2.27 23.63 9.35
CA ALA A 358 -2.22 24.99 9.88
C ALA A 358 -3.42 25.32 10.77
N ALA A 359 -4.64 25.14 10.27
CA ALA A 359 -5.86 25.46 11.00
C ALA A 359 -6.16 24.44 12.12
N GLY A 360 -5.90 23.16 11.86
CA GLY A 360 -6.25 22.06 12.74
C GLY A 360 -5.24 21.79 13.85
N HIS A 361 -3.97 22.19 13.69
CA HIS A 361 -2.93 21.95 14.71
C HIS A 361 -2.14 23.20 15.09
N LEU A 362 -1.58 23.95 14.14
CA LEU A 362 -0.73 25.11 14.48
C LEU A 362 -1.51 26.22 15.20
N LEU A 363 -2.77 26.46 14.80
CA LEU A 363 -3.63 27.44 15.48
C LEU A 363 -3.96 27.01 16.92
N PRO A 364 -4.48 25.78 17.19
CA PRO A 364 -4.61 25.27 18.56
C PRO A 364 -3.31 25.32 19.37
N ALA A 365 -2.18 24.94 18.77
CA ALA A 365 -0.85 24.99 19.40
C ALA A 365 -0.47 26.41 19.87
N ALA A 366 -0.64 27.41 18.99
CA ALA A 366 -0.39 28.80 19.33
C ALA A 366 -1.31 29.29 20.45
N THR A 367 -2.59 28.91 20.42
CA THR A 367 -3.54 29.28 21.50
C THR A 367 -3.19 28.63 22.84
N ALA A 368 -2.74 27.37 22.84
CA ALA A 368 -2.31 26.67 24.03
C ALA A 368 -1.06 27.29 24.65
N LEU A 369 -0.07 27.67 23.83
CA LEU A 369 1.11 28.40 24.30
C LEU A 369 0.78 29.76 24.90
N TYR A 370 -0.13 30.49 24.27
CA TYR A 370 -0.46 31.84 24.69
C TYR A 370 -1.28 31.87 25.97
N ARG A 371 -2.31 31.01 26.07
CA ARG A 371 -3.26 31.03 27.20
C ARG A 371 -2.82 30.16 28.37
N GLN A 372 -2.12 29.06 28.11
CA GLN A 372 -1.67 28.06 29.11
C GLN A 372 -2.79 27.56 30.04
N ASP A 373 -4.05 27.65 29.61
CA ASP A 373 -5.19 27.14 30.35
C ASP A 373 -5.50 25.69 29.96
N ALA A 374 -6.10 24.94 30.89
CA ALA A 374 -6.39 23.53 30.70
C ALA A 374 -7.27 23.23 29.47
N ASN A 375 -8.19 24.13 29.11
CA ASN A 375 -9.07 23.92 27.95
C ASN A 375 -8.29 24.06 26.64
N SER A 376 -7.51 25.14 26.50
CA SER A 376 -6.67 25.37 25.32
C SER A 376 -5.65 24.25 25.12
N ILE A 377 -5.03 23.77 26.20
CA ILE A 377 -4.10 22.63 26.16
C ILE A 377 -4.84 21.35 25.74
N ASN A 378 -6.03 21.08 26.28
CA ASN A 378 -6.82 19.89 25.91
C ASN A 378 -7.27 19.92 24.45
N VAL A 379 -7.62 21.10 23.91
CA VAL A 379 -7.95 21.26 22.49
C VAL A 379 -6.72 20.96 21.62
N TRP A 380 -5.55 21.52 21.96
CA TRP A 380 -4.30 21.23 21.25
C TRP A 380 -3.90 19.76 21.33
N ARG A 381 -4.02 19.11 22.50
CA ARG A 381 -3.69 17.68 22.67
C ARG A 381 -4.53 16.77 21.76
N ASN A 382 -5.72 17.21 21.36
CA ASN A 382 -6.61 16.46 20.47
C ASN A 382 -6.62 17.01 19.02
N ALA A 383 -5.81 18.02 18.73
CA ALA A 383 -5.73 18.69 17.43
C ALA A 383 -5.43 17.72 16.27
N SER A 384 -4.55 16.75 16.49
CA SER A 384 -4.21 15.73 15.49
C SER A 384 -5.43 14.91 15.06
N ILE A 385 -6.34 14.59 15.99
CA ILE A 385 -7.58 13.86 15.70
C ILE A 385 -8.48 14.74 14.82
N LEU A 386 -8.61 16.02 15.18
CA LEU A 386 -9.38 16.98 14.38
C LEU A 386 -8.84 17.10 12.96
N CYS A 387 -7.52 17.16 12.79
CA CYS A 387 -6.88 17.19 11.47
C CYS A 387 -7.28 15.99 10.61
N PHE A 388 -7.20 14.77 11.16
CA PHE A 388 -7.55 13.56 10.42
C PHE A 388 -9.04 13.46 10.12
N MET A 389 -9.90 13.84 11.08
CA MET A 389 -11.35 13.86 10.90
C MET A 389 -11.77 14.89 9.84
N LEU A 390 -11.15 16.07 9.83
CA LEU A 390 -11.36 17.11 8.81
C LEU A 390 -10.92 16.65 7.42
N ALA A 391 -9.76 16.02 7.31
CA ALA A 391 -9.28 15.48 6.04
C ALA A 391 -10.25 14.43 5.47
N ARG A 392 -10.82 13.58 6.34
CA ARG A 392 -11.77 12.56 5.91
C ARG A 392 -13.15 13.13 5.60
N SER A 393 -13.66 14.04 6.42
CA SER A 393 -14.96 14.67 6.15
C SER A 393 -14.93 15.44 4.83
N LEU A 394 -13.88 16.24 4.58
CA LEU A 394 -13.75 17.00 3.34
C LEU A 394 -13.57 16.11 2.09
N SER A 395 -12.97 14.91 2.23
CA SER A 395 -12.87 13.95 1.11
C SER A 395 -14.19 13.23 0.82
N VAL A 396 -15.07 13.04 1.82
CA VAL A 396 -16.40 12.44 1.66
C VAL A 396 -17.45 13.47 1.24
N PHE A 397 -17.39 14.70 1.74
CA PHE A 397 -18.32 15.77 1.37
C PHE A 397 -17.92 16.51 0.09
N GLY A 398 -16.63 16.55 -0.25
CA GLY A 398 -16.16 17.09 -1.54
C GLY A 398 -16.67 16.30 -2.75
N THR A 399 -16.93 15.01 -2.58
CA THR A 399 -17.56 14.17 -3.62
C THR A 399 -19.08 14.28 -3.68
N GLN A 400 -19.73 14.87 -2.67
CA GLN A 400 -21.18 15.11 -2.62
C GLN A 400 -21.59 16.58 -2.87
N SER A 401 -20.66 17.53 -2.71
CA SER A 401 -20.92 18.97 -2.89
C SER A 401 -20.86 19.45 -4.34
N GLY A 402 -20.52 18.58 -5.30
CA GLY A 402 -20.93 18.76 -6.68
C GLY A 402 -22.44 18.60 -6.70
N SER A 403 -23.17 19.69 -6.97
CA SER A 403 -24.62 19.73 -7.10
C SER A 403 -25.16 18.44 -7.72
N GLN A 404 -26.23 17.88 -7.15
CA GLN A 404 -27.11 16.88 -7.78
C GLN A 404 -27.81 17.44 -9.04
N GLN A 405 -27.08 18.14 -9.91
CA GLN A 405 -27.43 18.18 -11.32
C GLN A 405 -27.19 16.77 -11.86
N LEU A 406 -28.01 16.32 -12.81
CA LEU A 406 -27.74 15.12 -13.60
C LEU A 406 -26.35 15.28 -14.23
N GLU A 407 -25.29 14.84 -13.55
CA GLU A 407 -23.98 14.66 -14.16
C GLU A 407 -24.18 13.57 -15.21
N ASN A 408 -24.20 13.99 -16.48
CA ASN A 408 -24.23 13.10 -17.63
C ASN A 408 -23.12 12.05 -17.45
N GLU A 409 -23.40 10.77 -17.72
CA GLU A 409 -22.45 9.63 -17.62
C GLU A 409 -21.09 9.96 -18.25
N GLU A 410 -21.12 10.73 -19.34
CA GLU A 410 -19.94 11.21 -20.06
C GLU A 410 -19.02 12.10 -19.19
N SER A 411 -19.59 13.00 -18.38
CA SER A 411 -18.84 13.87 -17.46
C SER A 411 -18.18 13.08 -16.32
N LYS A 412 -18.88 12.08 -15.76
CA LYS A 412 -18.32 11.16 -14.74
C LYS A 412 -17.19 10.33 -15.32
N LEU A 413 -17.34 9.86 -16.56
CA LEU A 413 -16.30 9.11 -17.26
C LEU A 413 -15.08 10.00 -17.53
N GLN A 414 -15.28 11.24 -17.96
CA GLN A 414 -14.19 12.22 -18.14
C GLN A 414 -13.46 12.50 -16.82
N SER A 415 -14.19 12.76 -15.74
CA SER A 415 -13.61 12.95 -14.39
C SER A 415 -12.80 11.73 -13.94
N THR A 416 -13.31 10.52 -14.18
CA THR A 416 -12.61 9.28 -13.85
C THR A 416 -11.33 9.10 -14.66
N ARG A 417 -11.38 9.38 -15.97
CA ARG A 417 -10.21 9.37 -16.86
C ARG A 417 -9.17 10.40 -16.42
N GLU A 418 -9.60 11.59 -16.03
CA GLU A 418 -8.70 12.64 -15.54
C GLU A 418 -8.02 12.22 -14.23
N LYS A 419 -8.75 11.65 -13.27
CA LYS A 419 -8.19 11.10 -12.03
C LYS A 419 -7.14 10.03 -12.33
N SER A 420 -7.43 9.09 -13.23
CA SER A 420 -6.46 8.08 -13.65
C SER A 420 -5.25 8.67 -14.38
N ARG A 421 -5.44 9.70 -15.22
CA ARG A 421 -4.33 10.40 -15.89
C ARG A 421 -3.44 11.10 -14.87
N ASN A 422 -4.03 11.84 -13.93
CA ASN A 422 -3.31 12.57 -12.89
C ASN A 422 -2.48 11.64 -11.98
N MET A 423 -2.98 10.42 -11.75
CA MET A 423 -2.28 9.38 -11.00
C MET A 423 -0.95 8.97 -11.66
N PHE A 424 -0.94 8.83 -12.99
CA PHE A 424 0.26 8.44 -13.74
C PHE A 424 1.09 9.61 -14.24
N ALA A 425 0.52 10.82 -14.31
CA ALA A 425 1.23 12.06 -14.66
C ALA A 425 1.88 12.73 -13.45
N GLU A 426 1.88 12.08 -12.28
CA GLU A 426 2.55 12.56 -11.07
C GLU A 426 2.13 13.96 -10.62
N ALA A 427 0.90 14.36 -10.94
CA ALA A 427 0.39 15.71 -10.73
C ALA A 427 0.35 16.13 -9.25
N ASP A 428 0.46 15.17 -8.32
CA ASP A 428 0.52 15.38 -6.88
C ASP A 428 1.91 15.79 -6.37
N LEU A 429 2.99 15.44 -7.08
CA LEU A 429 4.36 15.69 -6.61
C LEU A 429 4.69 17.15 -6.36
N PRO A 430 4.32 18.14 -7.22
CA PRO A 430 4.64 19.54 -6.94
C PRO A 430 3.95 20.06 -5.67
N VAL A 431 2.73 19.60 -5.40
CA VAL A 431 1.95 20.00 -4.22
C VAL A 431 2.50 19.33 -2.97
N LEU A 432 2.82 18.04 -3.03
CA LEU A 432 3.47 17.32 -1.93
C LEU A 432 4.88 17.85 -1.66
N GLY A 433 5.63 18.18 -2.70
CA GLY A 433 6.93 18.85 -2.60
C GLY A 433 6.82 20.16 -1.81
N LEU A 434 5.81 20.99 -2.09
CA LEU A 434 5.55 22.19 -1.30
C LEU A 434 5.36 21.86 0.20
N VAL A 435 4.58 20.82 0.52
CA VAL A 435 4.38 20.36 1.91
C VAL A 435 5.71 19.95 2.54
N TYR A 436 6.49 19.10 1.88
CA TYR A 436 7.73 18.54 2.45
C TYR A 436 8.82 19.60 2.59
N TYR A 437 9.04 20.44 1.58
CA TYR A 437 10.07 21.48 1.62
C TYR A 437 9.70 22.64 2.55
N SER A 438 8.41 23.02 2.67
CA SER A 438 7.99 24.01 3.67
C SER A 438 8.24 23.49 5.08
N THR A 439 7.90 22.22 5.31
CA THR A 439 8.11 21.54 6.60
C THR A 439 9.59 21.47 6.94
N LEU A 440 10.42 21.09 5.98
CA LEU A 440 11.87 21.04 6.09
C LEU A 440 12.45 22.41 6.46
N ALA A 441 12.08 23.47 5.73
CA ALA A 441 12.62 24.82 5.94
C ALA A 441 12.25 25.38 7.32
N ILE A 442 10.98 25.24 7.74
CA ILE A 442 10.49 25.76 9.02
C ILE A 442 11.13 25.01 10.18
N SER A 443 11.11 23.67 10.16
CA SER A 443 11.73 22.86 11.22
C SER A 443 13.23 23.09 11.31
N ALA A 444 13.94 23.29 10.18
CA ALA A 444 15.38 23.54 10.17
C ALA A 444 15.73 24.89 10.80
N ALA A 445 14.99 25.94 10.46
CA ALA A 445 15.20 27.27 11.04
C ALA A 445 15.05 27.24 12.57
N ILE A 446 14.01 26.58 13.07
CA ILE A 446 13.75 26.47 14.51
C ILE A 446 14.82 25.61 15.19
N HIS A 447 15.15 24.44 14.63
CA HIS A 447 16.13 23.53 15.21
C HIS A 447 17.53 24.15 15.29
N LEU A 448 17.99 24.79 14.21
CA LEU A 448 19.29 25.48 14.20
C LEU A 448 19.34 26.65 15.19
N THR A 449 18.22 27.35 15.38
CA THR A 449 18.11 28.41 16.39
C THR A 449 18.18 27.83 17.81
N ASN A 450 17.53 26.69 18.07
CA ASN A 450 17.67 25.99 19.35
C ASN A 450 19.07 25.45 19.60
N ILE A 451 19.76 24.92 18.58
CA ILE A 451 21.17 24.53 18.68
C ILE A 451 22.04 25.74 19.03
N ALA A 452 21.85 26.88 18.36
CA ALA A 452 22.64 28.08 18.58
C ALA A 452 22.47 28.64 20.01
N LEU A 453 21.27 28.55 20.58
CA LEU A 453 20.95 29.12 21.89
C LEU A 453 21.20 28.15 23.06
N PHE A 454 20.88 26.87 22.89
CA PHE A 454 20.85 25.89 23.99
C PHE A 454 21.78 24.70 23.77
N GLY A 455 22.37 24.56 22.58
CA GLY A 455 23.28 23.49 22.21
C GLY A 455 22.58 22.24 21.69
N ILE A 456 23.35 21.42 20.96
CA ILE A 456 22.86 20.22 20.25
C ILE A 456 22.21 19.19 21.16
N LYS A 457 22.75 18.96 22.36
CA LYS A 457 22.21 17.98 23.32
C LYS A 457 20.78 18.34 23.74
N TYR A 458 20.57 19.61 24.06
CA TYR A 458 19.26 20.12 24.48
C TYR A 458 18.24 20.07 23.34
N SER A 459 18.67 20.43 22.12
CA SER A 459 17.81 20.40 20.93
C SER A 459 17.35 18.97 20.56
N LEU A 460 18.22 17.98 20.71
CA LEU A 460 17.92 16.59 20.33
C LEU A 460 17.15 15.81 21.41
N PHE A 461 17.60 15.90 22.66
CA PHE A 461 17.11 15.07 23.76
C PHE A 461 16.13 15.81 24.68
N GLY A 462 15.95 17.11 24.46
CA GLY A 462 15.20 17.96 25.37
C GLY A 462 15.94 18.22 26.69
N GLY A 463 15.22 18.82 27.62
CA GLY A 463 15.68 19.08 28.98
C GLY A 463 14.53 19.60 29.83
N GLU A 464 14.85 20.02 31.07
CA GLU A 464 13.86 20.68 31.90
C GLU A 464 13.52 22.04 31.27
N ASN A 465 12.23 22.33 31.15
CA ASN A 465 11.74 23.56 30.53
C ASN A 465 10.35 23.86 31.06
N ALA A 466 10.15 25.06 31.61
CA ALA A 466 8.89 25.45 32.23
C ALA A 466 7.74 25.53 31.21
N ALA A 467 8.01 25.94 29.96
CA ALA A 467 6.98 26.01 28.93
C ALA A 467 6.49 24.62 28.49
N LEU A 468 7.39 23.65 28.36
CA LEU A 468 7.03 22.25 28.07
C LEU A 468 6.26 21.61 29.24
N MET A 469 6.69 21.87 30.48
CA MET A 469 5.98 21.41 31.69
C MET A 469 4.59 22.06 31.83
N ALA A 470 4.45 23.35 31.48
CA ALA A 470 3.16 24.03 31.45
C ALA A 470 2.19 23.43 30.42
N LEU A 471 2.70 22.84 29.34
CA LEU A 471 1.92 22.08 28.36
C LEU A 471 1.64 20.63 28.80
N GLY A 472 2.15 20.21 29.97
CA GLY A 472 2.02 18.85 30.49
C GLY A 472 2.90 17.82 29.79
N LEU A 473 4.01 18.24 29.17
CA LEU A 473 4.98 17.36 28.53
C LEU A 473 6.15 17.08 29.46
N SER A 474 6.52 15.80 29.58
CA SER A 474 7.71 15.36 30.29
C SER A 474 8.94 15.32 29.38
N LYS A 475 10.14 15.29 29.98
CA LYS A 475 11.40 15.01 29.26
C LYS A 475 11.34 13.70 28.47
N LEU A 476 10.67 12.70 29.04
CA LEU A 476 10.53 11.38 28.42
C LEU A 476 9.67 11.44 27.14
N ASP A 477 8.62 12.26 27.13
CA ASP A 477 7.77 12.45 25.94
C ASP A 477 8.56 13.01 24.77
N ILE A 478 9.44 13.98 25.03
CA ILE A 478 10.30 14.62 24.02
C ILE A 478 11.31 13.59 23.48
N LEU A 479 11.94 12.83 24.36
CA LEU A 479 12.88 11.78 23.95
C LEU A 479 12.20 10.70 23.10
N ILE A 480 11.02 10.22 23.53
CA ILE A 480 10.23 9.24 22.78
C ILE A 480 9.86 9.80 21.41
N PHE A 481 9.42 11.06 21.35
CA PHE A 481 9.09 11.72 20.09
C PHE A 481 10.27 11.79 19.13
N THR A 482 11.46 12.20 19.61
CA THR A 482 12.69 12.26 18.80
C THR A 482 13.09 10.88 18.29
N LEU A 483 13.11 9.87 19.16
CA LEU A 483 13.46 8.50 18.79
C LEU A 483 12.48 7.91 17.78
N CYS A 484 11.18 8.13 17.97
CA CYS A 484 10.16 7.72 17.02
C CYS A 484 10.34 8.42 15.68
N SER A 485 10.59 9.73 15.65
CA SER A 485 10.84 10.48 14.41
C SER A 485 12.06 9.94 13.64
N LEU A 486 13.13 9.58 14.33
CA LEU A 486 14.30 8.93 13.73
C LEU A 486 13.95 7.56 13.15
N MET A 487 13.24 6.72 13.90
CA MET A 487 12.81 5.40 13.43
C MET A 487 11.87 5.52 12.22
N LEU A 488 10.98 6.50 12.23
CA LEU A 488 10.10 6.82 11.12
C LEU A 488 10.90 7.23 9.88
N ALA A 489 11.98 8.02 10.03
CA ALA A 489 12.86 8.38 8.93
C ALA A 489 13.64 7.19 8.36
N LEU A 490 14.07 6.25 9.22
CA LEU A 490 14.74 5.00 8.80
C LEU A 490 13.77 4.03 8.10
N GLY A 491 12.52 4.01 8.56
CA GLY A 491 11.44 3.23 7.98
C GLY A 491 10.97 3.73 6.62
N THR A 492 10.80 5.05 6.50
CA THR A 492 10.13 5.69 5.35
C THR A 492 10.89 5.50 4.05
N ALA A 493 12.21 5.68 3.98
CA ALA A 493 12.96 5.44 2.74
C ALA A 493 13.99 4.31 2.82
N PRO A 494 14.98 4.33 3.74
CA PRO A 494 16.06 3.33 3.75
C PRO A 494 15.54 1.89 3.79
N TRP A 495 14.61 1.62 4.70
CA TRP A 495 14.00 0.30 4.83
C TRP A 495 12.94 0.03 3.76
N SER A 496 11.94 0.91 3.60
CA SER A 496 10.81 0.64 2.70
C SER A 496 11.23 0.48 1.23
N LEU A 497 12.11 1.34 0.73
CA LEU A 497 12.56 1.29 -0.67
C LEU A 497 13.38 0.02 -0.91
N ARG A 498 14.25 -0.34 0.03
CA ARG A 498 15.02 -1.59 -0.05
C ARG A 498 14.11 -2.81 0.02
N HIS A 499 13.14 -2.79 0.92
CA HIS A 499 12.18 -3.88 1.09
C HIS A 499 11.36 -4.12 -0.18
N CYS A 500 10.96 -3.05 -0.87
CA CYS A 500 10.27 -3.11 -2.16
C CYS A 500 11.18 -3.41 -3.36
N GLY A 501 12.51 -3.36 -3.20
CA GLY A 501 13.48 -3.57 -4.29
C GLY A 501 13.80 -2.30 -5.11
N TYR A 502 13.29 -1.15 -4.69
CA TYR A 502 13.46 0.15 -5.38
C TYR A 502 14.85 0.74 -5.21
N THR A 503 15.59 0.30 -4.20
CA THR A 503 16.98 0.68 -3.97
C THR A 503 17.79 -0.56 -3.61
N ASN A 504 19.09 -0.55 -3.94
CA ASN A 504 19.98 -1.64 -3.53
C ASN A 504 20.46 -1.47 -2.08
N THR A 505 21.04 -2.54 -1.52
CA THR A 505 21.48 -2.54 -0.11
C THR A 505 22.52 -1.45 0.19
N LYS A 506 23.41 -1.13 -0.75
CA LYS A 506 24.41 -0.07 -0.57
C LYS A 506 23.74 1.30 -0.43
N GLN A 507 22.81 1.62 -1.34
CA GLN A 507 22.02 2.85 -1.29
C GLN A 507 21.21 2.94 0.00
N ALA A 508 20.56 1.86 0.41
CA ALA A 508 19.79 1.80 1.66
C ALA A 508 20.66 2.09 2.90
N LEU A 509 21.85 1.50 2.98
CA LEU A 509 22.80 1.77 4.06
C LEU A 509 23.31 3.21 4.05
N THR A 510 23.58 3.78 2.87
CA THR A 510 23.97 5.19 2.73
C THR A 510 22.84 6.11 3.18
N GLN A 511 21.59 5.83 2.79
CA GLN A 511 20.42 6.58 3.22
C GLN A 511 20.21 6.48 4.74
N ALA A 512 20.39 5.28 5.33
CA ALA A 512 20.30 5.09 6.77
C ALA A 512 21.36 5.90 7.53
N ALA A 513 22.61 5.90 7.05
CA ALA A 513 23.67 6.73 7.62
C ALA A 513 23.36 8.23 7.49
N ALA A 514 22.83 8.67 6.34
CA ALA A 514 22.41 10.05 6.14
C ALA A 514 21.26 10.46 7.07
N VAL A 515 20.32 9.54 7.35
CA VAL A 515 19.22 9.78 8.31
C VAL A 515 19.76 9.93 9.74
N VAL A 516 20.70 9.08 10.16
CA VAL A 516 21.29 9.19 11.51
C VAL A 516 22.08 10.49 11.65
N LEU A 517 22.94 10.81 10.67
CA LEU A 517 23.74 12.04 10.67
C LEU A 517 22.86 13.29 10.57
N GLY A 518 21.89 13.29 9.65
CA GLY A 518 20.94 14.38 9.47
C GLY A 518 20.13 14.64 10.74
N SER A 519 19.63 13.58 11.38
CA SER A 519 18.83 13.73 12.60
C SER A 519 19.63 14.37 13.73
N ALA A 520 20.94 14.13 13.79
CA ALA A 520 21.83 14.76 14.75
C ALA A 520 22.17 16.22 14.40
N VAL A 521 22.37 16.54 13.12
CA VAL A 521 22.89 17.86 12.69
C VAL A 521 21.78 18.88 12.47
N VAL A 522 20.74 18.51 11.72
CA VAL A 522 19.65 19.41 11.32
C VAL A 522 18.33 19.10 12.02
N GLY A 523 18.30 18.02 12.79
CA GLY A 523 17.15 17.61 13.60
C GLY A 523 16.32 16.50 12.95
N PRO A 524 15.57 15.75 13.77
CA PRO A 524 14.84 14.56 13.34
C PRO A 524 13.68 14.88 12.38
N ALA A 525 12.93 15.96 12.61
CA ALA A 525 11.78 16.33 11.78
C ALA A 525 12.20 16.81 10.37
N VAL A 526 13.30 17.57 10.30
CA VAL A 526 13.90 18.04 9.04
C VAL A 526 14.37 16.85 8.21
N THR A 527 15.08 15.93 8.85
CA THR A 527 15.59 14.71 8.23
C THR A 527 14.46 13.84 7.71
N LEU A 528 13.39 13.70 8.48
CA LEU A 528 12.20 12.96 8.07
C LEU A 528 11.50 13.60 6.87
N ALA A 529 11.32 14.92 6.86
CA ALA A 529 10.72 15.62 5.72
C ALA A 529 11.57 15.46 4.45
N GLY A 530 12.89 15.61 4.57
CA GLY A 530 13.83 15.43 3.47
C GLY A 530 13.87 14.01 2.93
N ILE A 531 13.94 13.00 3.80
CA ILE A 531 13.97 11.60 3.37
C ILE A 531 12.63 11.16 2.77
N THR A 532 11.51 11.75 3.21
CA THR A 532 10.18 11.52 2.63
C THR A 532 10.09 12.10 1.22
N ALA A 533 10.55 13.35 1.01
CA ALA A 533 10.61 13.95 -0.33
C ALA A 533 11.49 13.10 -1.27
N TYR A 534 12.66 12.68 -0.80
CA TYR A 534 13.55 11.79 -1.54
C TYR A 534 12.89 10.46 -1.92
N ARG A 535 12.12 9.84 -1.00
CA ARG A 535 11.34 8.62 -1.32
C ARG A 535 10.37 8.85 -2.47
N GLU A 536 9.70 9.99 -2.49
CA GLU A 536 8.70 10.29 -3.53
C GLU A 536 9.37 10.45 -4.90
N GLU A 537 10.52 11.12 -4.97
CA GLU A 537 11.34 11.23 -6.18
C GLU A 537 11.80 9.87 -6.70
N ILE A 538 12.26 8.97 -5.81
CA ILE A 538 12.69 7.62 -6.22
C ILE A 538 11.51 6.81 -6.75
N VAL A 539 10.38 6.78 -6.04
CA VAL A 539 9.22 5.98 -6.46
C VAL A 539 8.61 6.52 -7.76
N ALA A 540 8.58 7.85 -7.93
CA ALA A 540 8.16 8.52 -9.15
C ALA A 540 9.10 8.21 -10.34
N GLY A 541 10.40 8.37 -10.14
CA GLY A 541 11.42 8.14 -11.17
C GLY A 541 11.58 6.68 -11.63
N LEU A 542 10.94 5.73 -10.94
CA LEU A 542 10.83 4.34 -11.41
C LEU A 542 9.74 4.14 -12.46
N SER A 543 8.78 5.06 -12.56
CA SER A 543 7.83 5.07 -13.68
C SER A 543 8.53 5.66 -14.92
N GLN A 544 8.49 4.95 -16.05
CA GLN A 544 9.20 5.32 -17.28
C GLN A 544 8.27 5.39 -18.48
#